data_AF-A0A485LGM4-F1
#
_entry.id   AF-A0A485LGM4-F1
#
_cell.length_a   1.000
_cell.length_b   1.000
_cell.length_c   1.000
_cell.angle_alpha   90.00
_cell.angle_beta   90.00
_cell.angle_gamma   90.00
#
_symmetry.space_group_name_H-M   'P 1'
#
loop_
_entity.id
_entity.type
_entity.pdbx_description
1 polymer ?
#
loop_
_entity_poly.entity_id
_entity_poly.type
_entity_poly.pdbx_seq_one_letter_code
_entity_poly.pdbx_strand_id
1 'polypeptide(L)'
;MESKSNPFSTKFTTTGHVSSTTRRVRETRWPPEVNAWVSEYAIAHPCFYIEELEESLRLQFPSLNNISTSTICRALTHDQGLTRKVLEKRAREAADFELRDYYQRLSPYYSYPDQLVFVDETSKDGRDSIRKYALSKRNQKAIVDLPFSRGQRVSALAAFTTSGFLARAYIDGIY
;
A
#
# COMPACT_ATOMS: atom_id res chain seq x y z
N MET A 1 -55.67 -35.95 21.91
CA MET A 1 -54.80 -34.78 22.16
C MET A 1 -53.55 -34.97 21.32
N GLU A 2 -53.50 -34.33 20.16
CA GLU A 2 -52.42 -34.51 19.20
C GLU A 2 -51.32 -33.47 19.50
N SER A 3 -50.24 -33.92 20.12
CA SER A 3 -49.12 -33.05 20.48
C SER A 3 -48.42 -32.59 19.20
N LYS A 4 -48.62 -31.33 18.81
CA LYS A 4 -47.87 -30.72 17.70
C LYS A 4 -46.38 -30.79 18.01
N SER A 5 -45.63 -31.57 17.22
CA SER A 5 -44.18 -31.69 17.39
C SER A 5 -43.51 -30.34 17.12
N ASN A 6 -42.75 -29.84 18.09
CA ASN A 6 -42.00 -28.59 17.96
C ASN A 6 -40.91 -28.75 16.87
N PRO A 7 -40.74 -27.81 15.92
CA PRO A 7 -39.70 -27.87 14.89
C PRO A 7 -38.27 -28.07 15.44
N PHE A 8 -38.00 -27.63 16.66
CA PHE A 8 -36.72 -27.88 17.33
C PHE A 8 -36.56 -29.33 17.80
N SER A 9 -37.65 -29.97 18.22
CA SER A 9 -37.69 -31.39 18.59
C SER A 9 -37.46 -32.25 17.34
N THR A 10 -38.17 -31.96 16.25
CA THR A 10 -37.98 -32.66 14.97
C THR A 10 -36.53 -32.53 14.44
N LYS A 11 -35.94 -31.33 14.53
CA LYS A 11 -34.52 -31.11 14.21
C LYS A 11 -33.59 -31.94 15.09
N PHE A 12 -33.78 -31.95 16.41
CA PHE A 12 -32.95 -32.75 17.32
C PHE A 12 -33.00 -34.24 16.99
N THR A 13 -34.20 -34.79 16.77
CA THR A 13 -34.38 -36.21 16.42
C THR A 13 -33.71 -36.57 15.10
N THR A 14 -33.57 -35.62 14.18
CA THR A 14 -32.99 -35.84 12.85
C THR A 14 -31.47 -35.65 12.83
N THR A 15 -30.96 -34.59 13.46
CA THR A 15 -29.55 -34.16 13.34
C THR A 15 -28.73 -34.30 14.62
N GLY A 16 -29.33 -34.72 15.73
CA GLY A 16 -28.67 -34.88 17.03
C GLY A 16 -28.27 -33.58 17.75
N HIS A 17 -28.51 -32.43 17.11
CA HIS A 17 -28.30 -31.11 17.70
C HIS A 17 -29.27 -30.09 17.07
N VAL A 18 -29.80 -29.18 17.91
CA VAL A 18 -30.66 -28.05 17.52
C VAL A 18 -29.89 -26.80 17.05
N SER A 19 -28.60 -26.91 16.71
CA SER A 19 -27.83 -25.73 16.31
C SER A 19 -28.33 -25.18 14.97
N SER A 20 -28.57 -23.87 14.89
CA SER A 20 -28.94 -23.18 13.64
C SER A 20 -27.70 -23.00 12.75
N THR A 21 -27.07 -24.09 12.32
CA THR A 21 -25.76 -24.04 11.65
C THR A 21 -25.86 -24.33 10.16
N THR A 22 -26.94 -23.94 9.49
CA THR A 22 -26.86 -23.73 8.04
C THR A 22 -26.19 -22.38 7.84
N ARG A 23 -24.85 -22.37 7.83
CA ARG A 23 -24.08 -21.17 7.49
C ARG A 23 -24.48 -20.81 6.06
N ARG A 24 -25.30 -19.76 5.88
CA ARG A 24 -25.67 -19.26 4.55
C ARG A 24 -24.37 -19.03 3.78
N VAL A 25 -24.25 -19.69 2.63
CA VAL A 25 -23.18 -19.41 1.68
C VAL A 25 -23.32 -17.93 1.33
N ARG A 26 -22.31 -17.12 1.65
CA ARG A 26 -22.33 -15.71 1.28
C ARG A 26 -22.08 -15.64 -0.21
N GLU A 27 -23.09 -15.20 -0.95
CA GLU A 27 -22.93 -14.82 -2.35
C GLU A 27 -21.94 -13.64 -2.43
N THR A 28 -21.08 -13.68 -3.45
CA THR A 28 -20.16 -12.57 -3.75
C THR A 28 -20.96 -11.35 -4.15
N ARG A 29 -20.46 -10.15 -3.85
CA ARG A 29 -21.18 -8.89 -4.15
C ARG A 29 -21.38 -8.64 -5.63
N TRP A 30 -20.45 -9.12 -6.44
CA TRP A 30 -20.48 -8.98 -7.88
C TRP A 30 -20.54 -10.33 -8.57
N PRO A 31 -21.04 -10.36 -9.83
CA PRO A 31 -20.96 -11.54 -10.69
C PRO A 31 -19.52 -12.03 -10.85
N PRO A 32 -19.31 -13.32 -11.16
CA PRO A 32 -17.99 -13.90 -11.34
C PRO A 32 -17.11 -13.17 -12.36
N GLU A 33 -17.71 -12.71 -13.47
CA GLU A 33 -17.00 -11.96 -14.52
C GLU A 33 -16.38 -10.65 -14.02
N VAL A 34 -17.10 -9.90 -13.19
CA VAL A 34 -16.62 -8.65 -12.60
C VAL A 34 -15.51 -8.95 -11.58
N ASN A 35 -15.66 -9.99 -10.76
CA ASN A 35 -14.63 -10.39 -9.82
C ASN A 35 -13.34 -10.84 -10.52
N ALA A 36 -13.44 -11.55 -11.64
CA ALA A 36 -12.28 -11.93 -12.44
C ALA A 36 -11.57 -10.70 -12.99
N TRP A 37 -12.32 -9.78 -13.61
CA TRP A 37 -11.78 -8.54 -14.16
C TRP A 37 -11.11 -7.65 -13.09
N VAL A 38 -11.74 -7.47 -11.92
CA VAL A 38 -11.15 -6.70 -10.82
C VAL A 38 -9.86 -7.35 -10.30
N SER A 39 -9.80 -8.68 -10.30
CA SER A 39 -8.58 -9.40 -9.91
C SER A 39 -7.44 -9.15 -10.89
N GLU A 40 -7.72 -9.17 -12.20
CA GLU A 40 -6.76 -8.85 -13.24
C GLU A 40 -6.31 -7.38 -13.17
N TYR A 41 -7.26 -6.46 -12.98
CA TYR A 41 -6.98 -5.04 -12.80
C TYR A 41 -6.06 -4.79 -11.59
N ALA A 42 -6.28 -5.47 -10.47
CA ALA A 42 -5.45 -5.35 -9.27
C ALA A 42 -4.03 -5.91 -9.45
N ILE A 43 -3.85 -6.90 -10.32
CA ILE A 43 -2.52 -7.42 -10.68
C ILE A 43 -1.79 -6.42 -11.59
N ALA A 44 -2.48 -5.87 -12.59
CA ALA A 44 -1.91 -4.91 -13.53
C ALA A 44 -1.61 -3.55 -12.88
N HIS A 45 -2.44 -3.12 -11.93
CA HIS A 45 -2.38 -1.79 -11.31
C HIS A 45 -2.39 -1.88 -9.78
N PRO A 46 -1.40 -2.51 -9.14
CA PRO A 46 -1.43 -2.79 -7.70
C PRO A 46 -1.55 -1.53 -6.83
N CYS A 47 -1.22 -0.34 -7.33
CA CYS A 47 -1.27 0.93 -6.60
C CYS A 47 -2.52 1.78 -6.88
N PHE A 48 -3.59 1.24 -7.49
CA PHE A 48 -4.77 2.04 -7.83
C PHE A 48 -5.45 2.68 -6.61
N TYR A 49 -6.12 3.82 -6.82
CA TYR A 49 -7.05 4.42 -5.88
C TYR A 49 -8.46 3.84 -6.06
N ILE A 50 -9.28 3.84 -5.00
CA ILE A 50 -10.63 3.24 -5.05
C ILE A 50 -11.49 3.94 -6.10
N GLU A 51 -11.29 5.25 -6.27
CA GLU A 51 -11.97 6.10 -7.24
C GLU A 51 -11.57 5.73 -8.67
N GLU A 52 -10.32 5.36 -8.92
CA GLU A 52 -9.85 4.89 -10.24
C GLU A 52 -10.46 3.53 -10.59
N LEU A 53 -10.57 2.64 -9.60
CA LEU A 53 -11.27 1.37 -9.79
C LEU A 53 -12.76 1.58 -10.01
N GLU A 54 -13.39 2.51 -9.30
CA GLU A 54 -14.80 2.87 -9.49
C GLU A 54 -15.05 3.40 -10.91
N GLU A 55 -14.21 4.31 -11.39
CA GLU A 55 -14.27 4.83 -12.77
C GLU A 55 -14.07 3.73 -13.80
N SER A 56 -13.06 2.87 -13.60
CA SER A 56 -12.78 1.76 -14.51
C SER A 56 -13.93 0.73 -14.53
N LEU A 57 -14.58 0.49 -13.38
CA LEU A 57 -15.78 -0.35 -13.28
C LEU A 57 -16.98 0.27 -14.00
N ARG A 58 -17.20 1.59 -13.89
CA ARG A 58 -18.26 2.29 -14.64
C ARG A 58 -18.08 2.16 -16.15
N LEU A 59 -16.84 2.29 -16.61
CA LEU A 59 -16.50 2.19 -18.03
C LEU A 59 -16.67 0.76 -18.55
N GLN A 60 -16.17 -0.24 -17.82
CA GLN A 60 -16.20 -1.63 -18.25
C GLN A 60 -17.57 -2.31 -18.06
N PHE A 61 -18.31 -1.93 -17.02
CA PHE A 61 -19.61 -2.52 -16.68
C PHE A 61 -20.66 -1.42 -16.40
N PRO A 62 -21.18 -0.74 -17.44
CA PRO A 62 -22.13 0.38 -17.26
C PRO A 62 -23.44 0.00 -16.56
N SER A 63 -23.84 -1.27 -16.61
CA SER A 63 -25.04 -1.79 -15.95
C SER A 63 -24.82 -2.17 -14.47
N LEU A 64 -23.59 -2.06 -13.96
CA LEU A 64 -23.24 -2.42 -12.59
C LEU A 64 -23.56 -1.27 -11.62
N ASN A 65 -24.63 -1.42 -10.85
CA ASN A 65 -25.14 -0.34 -10.00
C ASN A 65 -24.53 -0.30 -8.60
N ASN A 66 -23.92 -1.39 -8.13
CA ASN A 66 -23.39 -1.52 -6.76
C ASN A 66 -21.87 -1.28 -6.69
N ILE A 67 -21.45 -0.08 -7.09
CA ILE A 67 -20.04 0.32 -7.19
C ILE A 67 -19.64 1.43 -6.21
N SER A 68 -20.43 1.66 -5.15
CA SER A 68 -20.03 2.63 -4.13
C SER A 68 -18.68 2.26 -3.51
N THR A 69 -17.90 3.25 -3.09
CA THR A 69 -16.58 3.05 -2.46
C THR A 69 -16.60 2.02 -1.34
N SER A 70 -17.66 2.01 -0.52
CA SER A 70 -17.84 1.03 0.55
C SER A 70 -18.10 -0.39 0.03
N THR A 71 -18.80 -0.55 -1.09
CA THR A 71 -19.02 -1.85 -1.75
C THR A 71 -17.72 -2.36 -2.34
N ILE A 72 -16.97 -1.51 -3.03
CA ILE A 72 -15.65 -1.82 -3.60
C ILE A 72 -14.69 -2.28 -2.50
N CYS A 73 -14.54 -1.50 -1.42
CA CYS A 73 -13.66 -1.86 -0.30
C CYS A 73 -14.02 -3.22 0.31
N ARG A 74 -15.32 -3.51 0.46
CA ARG A 74 -15.79 -4.80 0.98
C ARG A 74 -15.54 -5.94 -0.01
N ALA A 75 -15.75 -5.72 -1.31
CA ALA A 75 -15.48 -6.72 -2.35
C ALA A 75 -13.98 -7.07 -2.40
N LEU A 76 -13.11 -6.06 -2.46
CA LEU A 76 -11.66 -6.25 -2.44
C LEU A 76 -11.20 -7.02 -1.20
N THR A 77 -11.69 -6.64 -0.01
CA THR A 77 -11.22 -7.22 1.25
C THR A 77 -11.82 -8.59 1.56
N HIS A 78 -13.13 -8.75 1.39
CA HIS A 78 -13.86 -9.94 1.83
C HIS A 78 -14.04 -10.98 0.74
N ASP A 79 -14.22 -10.56 -0.51
CA ASP A 79 -14.53 -11.46 -1.60
C ASP A 79 -13.22 -11.86 -2.32
N GLN A 80 -12.27 -10.94 -2.46
CA GLN A 80 -10.97 -11.19 -3.12
C GLN A 80 -9.76 -11.34 -2.17
N GLY A 81 -9.92 -11.00 -0.89
CA GLY A 81 -8.84 -11.13 0.11
C GLY A 81 -7.66 -10.17 -0.10
N LEU A 82 -7.86 -9.08 -0.84
CA LEU A 82 -6.87 -8.03 -1.05
C LEU A 82 -6.76 -7.13 0.18
N THR A 83 -5.53 -6.73 0.48
CA THR A 83 -5.20 -5.91 1.64
C THR A 83 -4.23 -4.81 1.22
N ARG A 84 -4.45 -3.61 1.76
CA ARG A 84 -3.61 -2.43 1.48
C ARG A 84 -2.31 -2.52 2.29
N LYS A 85 -1.17 -2.40 1.62
CA LYS A 85 0.17 -2.49 2.22
C LYS A 85 0.97 -1.25 1.88
N VAL A 86 1.80 -0.82 2.83
CA VAL A 86 2.74 0.29 2.63
C VAL A 86 3.87 -0.20 1.75
N LEU A 87 4.18 0.56 0.70
CA LEU A 87 5.36 0.33 -0.11
C LEU A 87 6.58 0.88 0.65
N GLU A 88 7.44 -0.02 1.10
CA GLU A 88 8.70 0.35 1.74
C GLU A 88 9.83 0.35 0.70
N LYS A 89 10.47 1.50 0.54
CA LYS A 89 11.74 1.59 -0.20
C LYS A 89 12.86 1.17 0.75
N ARG A 90 13.27 -0.09 0.68
CA ARG A 90 14.47 -0.53 1.41
C ARG A 90 15.72 -0.04 0.70
N ALA A 91 16.41 0.92 1.30
CA ALA A 91 17.81 1.19 1.00
C ALA A 91 18.64 -0.01 1.52
N ARG A 92 19.55 -0.51 0.69
CA ARG A 92 20.36 -1.72 0.97
C ARG A 92 21.60 -1.40 1.84
N GLU A 93 21.88 -0.13 2.10
CA GLU A 93 23.21 0.38 2.48
C GLU A 93 23.23 0.99 3.89
N ALA A 94 22.99 0.17 4.91
CA ALA A 94 23.39 0.52 6.27
C ALA A 94 24.15 -0.66 6.85
N ALA A 95 25.46 -0.69 6.62
CA ALA A 95 26.35 -1.61 7.29
C ALA A 95 26.82 -0.98 8.60
N ASP A 96 26.41 -1.53 9.74
CA ASP A 96 26.76 -1.02 11.08
C ASP A 96 28.27 -0.87 11.30
N PHE A 97 29.07 -1.66 10.59
CA PHE A 97 30.53 -1.59 10.61
C PHE A 97 31.07 -0.29 10.00
N GLU A 98 30.52 0.16 8.87
CA GLU A 98 30.96 1.37 8.17
C GLU A 98 30.64 2.63 8.99
N LEU A 99 29.51 2.64 9.70
CA LEU A 99 29.15 3.71 10.63
C LEU A 99 30.19 3.81 11.78
N ARG A 100 30.60 2.69 12.37
CA ARG A 100 31.57 2.70 13.47
C ARG A 100 32.95 3.20 13.01
N ASP A 101 33.41 2.73 11.86
CA ASP A 101 34.68 3.15 11.26
C ASP A 101 34.66 4.64 10.86
N TYR A 102 33.52 5.16 10.39
CA TYR A 102 33.33 6.58 10.14
C TYR A 102 33.48 7.43 11.42
N TYR A 103 32.80 7.06 12.52
CA TYR A 103 32.91 7.80 13.77
C TYR A 103 34.31 7.74 14.38
N GLN A 104 35.00 6.59 14.29
CA GLN A 104 36.38 6.45 14.78
C GLN A 104 37.36 7.35 14.03
N ARG A 105 37.16 7.57 12.73
CA ARG A 105 38.01 8.47 11.93
C ARG A 105 37.77 9.95 12.24
N LEU A 106 36.55 10.31 12.64
CA LEU A 106 36.20 11.69 12.99
C LEU A 106 36.60 12.09 14.41
N SER A 107 36.57 11.15 15.35
CA SER A 107 36.79 11.44 16.78
C SER A 107 38.10 12.18 17.14
N PRO A 108 39.23 12.02 16.43
CA PRO A 108 40.46 12.75 16.75
C PRO A 108 40.43 14.24 16.34
N TYR A 109 39.57 14.61 15.40
CA TYR A 109 39.60 15.93 14.76
C TYR A 109 38.47 16.86 15.20
N TYR A 110 37.37 16.29 15.69
CA TYR A 110 36.16 17.05 16.04
C TYR A 110 35.62 16.60 17.38
N SER A 111 35.47 17.55 18.30
CA SER A 111 34.95 17.32 19.65
C SER A 111 33.56 17.91 19.84
N TYR A 112 33.21 18.93 19.05
CA TYR A 112 31.96 19.66 19.17
C TYR A 112 31.25 19.80 17.82
N PRO A 113 29.92 19.66 17.77
CA PRO A 113 29.14 19.78 16.53
C PRO A 113 29.30 21.13 15.81
N ASP A 114 29.56 22.21 16.54
CA ASP A 114 29.73 23.57 15.98
C ASP A 114 30.97 23.72 15.09
N GLN A 115 31.88 22.74 15.12
CA GLN A 115 33.09 22.71 14.29
C GLN A 115 32.83 22.15 12.88
N LEU A 116 31.61 21.65 12.62
CA LEU A 116 31.26 20.96 11.39
C LEU A 116 30.28 21.79 10.56
N VAL A 117 30.56 21.86 9.26
CA VAL A 117 29.60 22.30 8.25
C VAL A 117 29.18 21.08 7.46
N PHE A 118 27.88 20.80 7.47
CA PHE A 118 27.28 19.73 6.71
C PHE A 118 26.86 20.27 5.36
N VAL A 119 27.34 19.64 4.29
CA VAL A 119 26.94 19.95 2.93
C VAL A 119 26.19 18.74 2.41
N ASP A 120 24.95 18.96 1.99
CA ASP A 120 24.13 17.91 1.39
C ASP A 120 23.48 18.40 0.11
N GLU A 121 23.42 17.51 -0.89
CA GLU A 121 22.72 17.75 -2.15
C GLU A 121 21.39 17.00 -2.12
N THR A 122 20.30 17.76 -2.03
CA THR A 122 18.97 17.21 -2.23
C THR A 122 18.55 17.43 -3.66
N SER A 123 18.04 16.40 -4.30
CA SER A 123 17.50 16.51 -5.64
C SER A 123 16.02 16.21 -5.64
N LYS A 124 15.25 17.11 -6.23
CA LYS A 124 13.86 16.87 -6.55
C LYS A 124 13.76 16.34 -7.97
N ASP A 125 13.21 15.14 -8.09
CA ASP A 125 12.78 14.57 -9.36
C ASP A 125 11.25 14.62 -9.38
N GLY A 126 10.61 14.62 -10.56
CA GLY A 126 9.14 14.58 -10.69
C GLY A 126 8.47 13.34 -10.07
N ARG A 127 9.29 12.45 -9.49
CA ARG A 127 8.98 11.18 -8.83
C ARG A 127 8.53 11.33 -7.37
N ASP A 128 8.49 12.53 -6.78
CA ASP A 128 7.92 12.73 -5.42
C ASP A 128 6.42 12.37 -5.33
N SER A 129 5.79 12.02 -6.46
CA SER A 129 4.40 11.57 -6.59
C SER A 129 4.23 10.03 -6.58
N ILE A 130 5.24 9.27 -6.11
CA ILE A 130 5.09 7.80 -5.99
C ILE A 130 4.03 7.45 -4.96
N ARG A 131 3.10 6.58 -5.35
CA ARG A 131 2.01 6.13 -4.49
C ARG A 131 2.56 5.34 -3.30
N LYS A 132 2.10 5.67 -2.10
CA LYS A 132 2.59 5.08 -0.84
C LYS A 132 2.07 3.66 -0.57
N TYR A 133 1.00 3.24 -1.24
CA TYR A 133 0.30 2.00 -0.94
C TYR A 133 0.06 1.17 -2.19
N ALA A 134 0.07 -0.14 -2.00
CA ALA A 134 -0.35 -1.11 -2.99
C ALA A 134 -1.27 -2.17 -2.37
N LEU A 135 -2.17 -2.73 -3.18
CA LEU A 135 -3.04 -3.83 -2.83
C LEU A 135 -2.35 -5.15 -3.17
N SER A 136 -2.40 -6.09 -2.25
CA SER A 136 -1.93 -7.47 -2.46
C SER A 136 -2.73 -8.43 -1.61
N LYS A 137 -2.74 -9.71 -1.99
CA LYS A 137 -3.42 -10.74 -1.19
C LYS A 137 -2.88 -10.78 0.23
N ARG A 138 -3.74 -11.14 1.18
CA ARG A 138 -3.33 -11.40 2.56
C ARG A 138 -2.14 -12.39 2.57
N ASN A 139 -1.14 -12.11 3.40
CA ASN A 139 0.11 -12.88 3.52
C ASN A 139 1.06 -12.89 2.30
N GLN A 140 0.83 -12.06 1.27
CA GLN A 140 1.78 -11.90 0.14
C GLN A 140 2.44 -10.52 0.13
N LYS A 141 3.73 -10.38 -0.17
CA LYS A 141 4.33 -9.03 -0.25
C LYS A 141 3.81 -8.28 -1.47
N ALA A 142 3.52 -6.99 -1.32
CA ALA A 142 3.26 -6.12 -2.46
C ALA A 142 4.61 -5.66 -3.03
N ILE A 143 4.93 -6.12 -4.24
CA ILE A 143 6.14 -5.74 -4.97
C ILE A 143 5.68 -5.04 -6.23
N VAL A 144 6.20 -3.83 -6.47
CA VAL A 144 5.82 -2.99 -7.61
C VAL A 144 7.10 -2.53 -8.28
N ASP A 145 7.27 -2.90 -9.54
CA ASP A 145 8.34 -2.40 -10.38
C ASP A 145 7.93 -1.04 -10.94
N LEU A 146 8.66 0.00 -10.55
CA LEU A 146 8.40 1.35 -11.01
C LEU A 146 9.42 1.72 -12.10
N PRO A 147 9.00 2.35 -13.21
CA PRO A 147 9.94 2.80 -14.22
C PRO A 147 10.84 3.89 -13.63
N PHE A 148 12.12 3.59 -13.49
CA PHE A 148 13.15 4.54 -13.05
C PHE A 148 13.64 5.43 -14.20
N SER A 149 12.76 5.94 -15.06
CA SER A 149 13.11 6.94 -16.08
C SER A 149 13.38 8.28 -15.41
N ARG A 150 14.59 8.85 -15.58
CA ARG A 150 15.00 10.12 -14.94
C ARG A 150 14.16 11.25 -15.52
N GLY A 151 13.36 11.93 -14.69
CA GLY A 151 12.71 13.17 -15.08
C GLY A 151 13.68 14.36 -15.02
N GLN A 152 13.18 15.56 -15.34
CA GLN A 152 13.96 16.78 -15.16
C GLN A 152 14.23 16.98 -13.66
N ARG A 153 15.50 16.89 -13.28
CA ARG A 153 15.95 16.93 -11.89
C ARG A 153 16.34 18.37 -11.55
N VAL A 154 15.74 18.91 -10.49
CA VAL A 154 16.24 20.13 -9.85
C VAL A 154 17.11 19.66 -8.70
N SER A 155 18.39 20.02 -8.72
CA SER A 155 19.31 19.74 -7.62
C SER A 155 19.50 20.99 -6.79
N ALA A 156 19.39 20.84 -5.47
CA ALA A 156 19.62 21.88 -4.48
C ALA A 156 20.77 21.43 -3.57
N LEU A 157 21.85 22.21 -3.54
CA LEU A 157 22.96 22.01 -2.62
C LEU A 157 22.79 22.97 -1.45
N ALA A 158 22.86 22.47 -0.22
CA ALA A 158 22.78 23.29 0.96
C ALA A 158 23.93 22.99 1.94
N ALA A 159 24.51 24.04 2.49
CA ALA A 159 25.48 23.96 3.56
C ALA A 159 24.84 24.47 4.87
N PHE A 160 24.96 23.74 5.96
CA PHE A 160 24.37 24.10 7.25
C PHE A 160 25.22 23.66 8.44
N THR A 161 25.02 24.33 9.57
CA THR A 161 25.64 24.07 10.87
C THR A 161 24.55 23.80 11.91
N THR A 162 24.95 23.60 13.17
CA THR A 162 24.05 23.57 14.34
C THR A 162 23.17 24.81 14.47
N SER A 163 23.59 25.95 13.92
CA SER A 163 22.90 27.24 13.97
C SER A 163 22.00 27.52 12.75
N GLY A 164 22.02 26.67 11.73
CA GLY A 164 21.14 26.77 10.55
C GLY A 164 21.89 26.79 9.22
N PHE A 165 21.23 27.25 8.16
CA PHE A 165 21.78 27.25 6.80
C PHE A 165 22.79 28.38 6.61
N LEU A 166 23.98 28.02 6.12
CA LEU A 166 25.03 28.96 5.75
C LEU A 166 24.91 29.40 4.28
N ALA A 167 24.63 28.45 3.38
CA ALA A 167 24.53 28.71 1.95
C ALA A 167 23.61 27.72 1.26
N ARG A 168 23.02 28.14 0.14
CA ARG A 168 22.23 27.27 -0.74
C ARG A 168 22.47 27.62 -2.20
N ALA A 169 22.51 26.62 -3.06
CA ALA A 169 22.56 26.77 -4.51
C ALA A 169 21.52 25.84 -5.14
N TYR A 170 20.92 26.28 -6.23
CA TYR A 170 19.98 25.48 -7.01
C TYR A 170 20.48 25.42 -8.45
N ILE A 171 20.45 24.23 -9.03
CA ILE A 171 20.77 23.99 -10.42
C ILE A 171 19.51 23.42 -11.06
N ASP A 172 18.93 24.20 -11.97
CA ASP A 172 17.87 23.72 -12.84
C ASP A 172 18.47 22.72 -13.82
N GLY A 173 17.84 21.56 -13.99
CA GLY A 173 18.27 20.56 -14.97
C GLY A 173 18.21 21.13 -16.37
N ILE A 174 19.38 21.36 -16.99
CA ILE A 174 19.52 21.77 -18.38
C ILE A 174 19.25 20.55 -19.29
N TYR A 175 18.50 20.80 -20.37
CA TYR A 175 18.03 19.86 -21.41
C TYR A 175 19.11 18.95 -21.98
#